data_AF-D0NIJ0-F1
#
_entry.id   AF-D0NIJ0-F1
#
_cell.length_a   1.000
_cell.length_b   1.000
_cell.length_c   1.000
_cell.angle_alpha   90.00
_cell.angle_beta   90.00
_cell.angle_gamma   90.00
#
_symmetry.space_group_name_H-M   'P 1'
#
loop_
_entity.id
_entity.type
_entity.pdbx_description
1 polymer ?
#
loop_
_entity_poly.entity_id
_entity_poly.type
_entity_poly.pdbx_seq_one_letter_code
_entity_poly.pdbx_strand_id
1 'polypeptide(L)'
;MYASLRLSQIHRVLSAVRKYVARQDLCDIPVLLCGDFNDYNDPVYRLVTKHGYASLFAEMHGREARITHCNHNNREVGVDFIFGARLDSDQAQTLLDPRLQLKPVDCHLVPRRLPDVVRLKRPQFGHDWRHVQSPVLLTDEEALVDYWRMVSDHRPLVAKFQTKLESFTSMDEAATGLTP
;
A
#
# COMPACT_ATOMS: atom_id res chain seq x y z
N MET A 1 -14.93 3.14 -23.41
CA MET A 1 -14.88 4.60 -23.17
C MET A 1 -14.20 4.96 -21.85
N TYR A 2 -14.49 4.29 -20.73
CA TYR A 2 -13.83 4.61 -19.44
C TYR A 2 -12.36 4.19 -19.34
N ALA A 3 -11.96 3.06 -19.95
CA ALA A 3 -10.57 2.58 -19.91
C ALA A 3 -9.58 3.58 -20.54
N SER A 4 -9.95 4.25 -21.64
CA SER A 4 -9.09 5.26 -22.27
C SER A 4 -8.91 6.50 -21.40
N LEU A 5 -9.94 6.92 -20.67
CA LEU A 5 -9.84 8.03 -19.72
C LEU A 5 -8.90 7.67 -18.56
N ARG A 6 -9.09 6.49 -17.96
CA ARG A 6 -8.22 6.01 -16.86
C ARG A 6 -6.77 5.87 -17.30
N LEU A 7 -6.53 5.35 -18.50
CA LEU A 7 -5.18 5.28 -19.08
C LEU A 7 -4.55 6.67 -19.23
N SER A 8 -5.30 7.65 -19.73
CA SER A 8 -4.82 9.04 -19.81
C SER A 8 -4.51 9.63 -18.44
N GLN A 9 -5.33 9.34 -17.43
CA GLN A 9 -5.12 9.79 -16.04
C GLN A 9 -3.84 9.21 -15.45
N ILE A 10 -3.67 7.88 -15.50
CA ILE A 10 -2.47 7.25 -14.94
C ILE A 10 -1.22 7.64 -15.73
N HIS A 11 -1.31 7.79 -17.06
CA HIS A 11 -0.20 8.29 -17.86
C HIS A 11 0.23 9.68 -17.42
N ARG A 12 -0.72 10.57 -17.10
CA ARG A 12 -0.43 11.92 -16.58
C ARG A 12 0.26 11.85 -15.22
N VAL A 13 -0.18 10.96 -14.32
CA VAL A 13 0.47 10.74 -13.01
C VAL A 13 1.90 10.24 -13.19
N LEU A 14 2.11 9.19 -13.96
CA LEU A 14 3.44 8.61 -14.22
C LEU A 14 4.39 9.64 -14.88
N SER A 15 3.87 10.42 -15.82
CA SER A 15 4.63 11.51 -16.46
C SER A 15 4.99 12.62 -15.46
N ALA A 16 4.05 13.02 -14.60
CA ALA A 16 4.28 14.03 -13.57
C ALA A 16 5.36 13.58 -12.57
N VAL A 17 5.28 12.34 -12.08
CA VAL A 17 6.30 11.76 -11.19
C VAL A 17 7.67 11.77 -11.85
N ARG A 18 7.80 11.24 -13.07
CA ARG A 18 9.09 11.23 -13.79
C ARG A 18 9.66 12.63 -13.99
N LYS A 19 8.81 13.58 -14.39
CA LYS A 19 9.21 14.99 -14.56
C LYS A 19 9.61 15.64 -13.23
N TYR A 20 8.98 15.28 -12.12
CA TYR A 20 9.32 15.80 -10.82
C TYR A 20 10.68 15.25 -10.35
N VAL A 21 10.85 13.93 -10.40
CA VAL A 21 12.11 13.23 -10.11
C VAL A 21 13.28 13.85 -10.89
N ALA A 22 13.13 14.03 -12.20
CA ALA A 22 14.17 14.62 -13.04
C ALA A 22 14.43 16.10 -12.73
N ARG A 23 13.38 16.90 -12.48
CA ARG A 23 13.52 18.33 -12.16
C ARG A 23 14.20 18.59 -10.82
N GLN A 24 14.10 17.65 -9.90
CA GLN A 24 14.66 17.77 -8.55
C GLN A 24 15.95 16.94 -8.38
N ASP A 25 16.47 16.36 -9.46
CA ASP A 25 17.65 15.48 -9.46
C ASP A 25 17.57 14.33 -8.42
N LEU A 26 16.36 13.78 -8.23
CA LEU A 26 16.10 12.75 -7.23
C LEU A 26 16.54 11.39 -7.77
N CYS A 27 17.83 11.11 -7.65
CA CYS A 27 18.42 9.84 -8.04
C CYS A 27 18.08 8.73 -7.03
N ASP A 28 17.59 7.59 -7.52
CA ASP A 28 17.31 6.37 -6.75
C ASP A 28 16.34 6.50 -5.56
N ILE A 29 15.46 7.51 -5.57
CA ILE A 29 14.44 7.62 -4.53
C ILE A 29 13.31 6.58 -4.70
N PRO A 30 12.87 5.91 -3.62
CA PRO A 30 11.65 5.10 -3.63
C PRO A 30 10.43 5.94 -3.98
N VAL A 31 9.54 5.39 -4.80
CA VAL A 31 8.25 6.01 -5.11
C VAL A 31 7.13 5.03 -4.82
N LEU A 32 6.14 5.47 -4.05
CA LEU A 32 4.92 4.71 -3.77
C LEU A 32 3.73 5.35 -4.50
N LEU A 33 2.92 4.53 -5.16
CA LEU A 33 1.63 4.92 -5.73
C LEU A 33 0.53 4.11 -5.06
N CYS A 34 -0.38 4.80 -4.36
CA CYS A 34 -1.45 4.17 -3.59
C CYS A 34 -2.82 4.65 -4.06
N GLY A 35 -3.81 3.77 -4.02
CA GLY A 35 -5.21 4.13 -4.24
C GLY A 35 -6.01 3.06 -5.00
N ASP A 36 -7.18 3.45 -5.48
CA ASP A 36 -8.06 2.64 -6.31
C ASP A 36 -7.64 2.71 -7.79
N PHE A 37 -7.13 1.58 -8.32
CA PHE A 37 -6.74 1.40 -9.72
C PHE A 37 -7.71 0.49 -10.49
N ASN A 38 -8.94 0.34 -10.00
CA ASN A 38 -10.07 -0.39 -10.58
C ASN A 38 -9.97 -1.92 -10.60
N ASP A 39 -8.99 -2.53 -11.26
CA ASP A 39 -8.88 -4.00 -11.33
C ASP A 39 -7.45 -4.39 -11.76
N TYR A 40 -6.95 -5.52 -11.28
CA TYR A 40 -5.61 -6.00 -11.66
C TYR A 40 -5.52 -6.44 -13.13
N ASN A 41 -6.64 -6.76 -13.78
CA ASN A 41 -6.74 -6.99 -15.23
C ASN A 41 -6.95 -5.69 -16.02
N ASP A 42 -7.16 -4.55 -15.38
CA ASP A 42 -7.32 -3.27 -16.07
C ASP A 42 -6.00 -2.88 -16.78
N PRO A 43 -6.06 -2.33 -18.01
CA PRO A 43 -4.87 -1.82 -18.70
C PRO A 43 -4.03 -0.82 -17.88
N VAL A 44 -4.64 -0.10 -16.94
CA VAL A 44 -3.95 0.77 -15.98
C VAL A 44 -2.92 0.01 -15.16
N TYR A 45 -3.29 -1.16 -14.60
CA TYR A 45 -2.38 -2.00 -13.82
C TYR A 45 -1.15 -2.38 -14.64
N ARG A 46 -1.36 -2.84 -15.88
CA ARG A 46 -0.28 -3.22 -16.80
C ARG A 46 0.61 -2.04 -17.17
N LEU A 47 0.03 -0.85 -17.32
CA LEU A 47 0.81 0.35 -17.63
C LEU A 47 1.69 0.77 -16.46
N VAL A 48 1.16 0.74 -15.23
CA VAL A 48 1.93 1.03 -14.00
C VAL A 48 3.10 0.07 -13.87
N THR A 49 2.86 -1.23 -14.02
CA THR A 49 3.92 -2.25 -13.91
C THR A 49 4.96 -2.15 -15.01
N LYS A 50 4.55 -1.87 -16.26
CA LYS A 50 5.47 -1.58 -17.37
C LYS A 50 6.39 -0.37 -17.09
N HIS A 51 5.97 0.55 -16.23
CA HIS A 51 6.77 1.71 -15.82
C HIS A 51 7.69 1.45 -14.61
N GLY A 52 7.90 0.17 -14.24
CA GLY A 52 8.86 -0.23 -13.21
C GLY A 52 8.33 -0.20 -11.79
N TYR A 53 7.00 -0.18 -11.62
CA TYR A 53 6.34 -0.31 -10.34
C TYR A 53 5.90 -1.76 -10.10
N ALA A 54 5.97 -2.25 -8.87
CA ALA A 54 5.48 -3.57 -8.48
C ALA A 54 4.39 -3.44 -7.41
N SER A 55 3.37 -4.30 -7.46
CA SER A 55 2.34 -4.35 -6.41
C SER A 55 2.92 -5.02 -5.17
N LEU A 56 2.92 -4.30 -4.05
CA LEU A 56 3.47 -4.81 -2.79
C LEU A 56 2.67 -6.00 -2.25
N PHE A 57 1.35 -6.01 -2.46
CA PHE A 57 0.56 -7.15 -2.00
C PHE A 57 0.89 -8.40 -2.82
N ALA A 58 1.04 -8.27 -4.14
CA ALA A 58 1.49 -9.38 -4.98
C ALA A 58 2.91 -9.84 -4.66
N GLU A 59 3.84 -8.93 -4.39
CA GLU A 59 5.21 -9.28 -4.00
C GLU A 59 5.25 -10.08 -2.70
N MET A 60 4.43 -9.70 -1.69
CA MET A 60 4.43 -10.35 -0.38
C MET A 60 3.62 -11.64 -0.33
N HIS A 61 2.59 -11.80 -1.18
CA HIS A 61 1.62 -12.90 -1.09
C HIS A 61 1.56 -13.78 -2.35
N GLY A 62 2.28 -13.44 -3.41
CA GLY A 62 2.24 -14.14 -4.70
C GLY A 62 0.94 -13.95 -5.52
N ARG A 63 0.05 -13.07 -5.06
CA ARG A 63 -1.25 -12.75 -5.69
C ARG A 63 -1.76 -11.39 -5.22
N GLU A 64 -2.69 -10.80 -5.94
CA GLU A 64 -3.40 -9.59 -5.49
C GLU A 64 -4.44 -9.88 -4.40
N ALA A 65 -4.80 -8.83 -3.66
CA ALA A 65 -5.89 -8.86 -2.69
C ALA A 65 -7.23 -9.05 -3.42
N ARG A 66 -8.05 -10.00 -2.96
CA ARG A 66 -9.27 -10.38 -3.68
C ARG A 66 -10.40 -9.38 -3.50
N ILE A 67 -10.62 -8.91 -2.27
CA ILE A 67 -11.69 -7.97 -1.94
C ILE A 67 -11.11 -6.81 -1.13
N THR A 68 -11.10 -5.63 -1.74
CA THR A 68 -10.74 -4.37 -1.10
C THR A 68 -11.91 -3.39 -1.07
N HIS A 69 -12.93 -3.56 -1.92
CA HIS A 69 -14.06 -2.63 -2.03
C HIS A 69 -15.40 -3.34 -2.27
N CYS A 70 -16.48 -2.81 -1.69
CA CYS A 70 -17.87 -3.15 -2.01
C CYS A 70 -18.54 -2.00 -2.77
N ASN A 71 -18.64 -2.15 -4.10
CA ASN A 71 -19.14 -1.05 -4.93
C ASN A 71 -20.65 -0.80 -4.79
N HIS A 72 -21.14 0.26 -5.46
CA HIS A 72 -22.56 0.66 -5.42
C HIS A 72 -23.56 -0.40 -5.91
N ASN A 73 -23.09 -1.44 -6.61
CA ASN A 73 -23.90 -2.56 -7.08
C ASN A 73 -23.80 -3.80 -6.16
N ASN A 74 -23.30 -3.64 -4.94
CA ASN A 74 -23.03 -4.73 -3.98
C ASN A 74 -22.08 -5.81 -4.53
N ARG A 75 -21.12 -5.41 -5.38
CA ARG A 75 -20.08 -6.33 -5.87
C ARG A 75 -18.79 -6.12 -5.12
N GLU A 76 -18.19 -7.22 -4.70
CA GLU A 76 -16.87 -7.25 -4.09
C GLU A 76 -15.79 -7.26 -5.16
N VAL A 77 -14.84 -6.32 -5.07
CA VAL A 77 -13.79 -6.11 -6.07
C VAL A 77 -12.45 -5.82 -5.39
N GLY A 78 -11.36 -6.23 -6.04
CA GLY A 78 -9.98 -5.96 -5.63
C GLY A 78 -9.42 -4.82 -6.46
N VAL A 79 -9.51 -3.61 -5.92
CA VAL A 79 -9.29 -2.36 -6.67
C VAL A 79 -8.22 -1.48 -6.05
N ASP A 80 -7.91 -1.68 -4.78
CA ASP A 80 -6.96 -0.88 -4.02
C ASP A 80 -5.58 -1.51 -4.06
N PHE A 81 -4.58 -0.72 -4.46
CA PHE A 81 -3.20 -1.18 -4.62
C PHE A 81 -2.23 -0.22 -3.91
N ILE A 82 -1.12 -0.79 -3.45
CA ILE A 82 0.09 -0.04 -3.12
C ILE A 82 1.17 -0.56 -4.06
N PHE A 83 1.55 0.28 -5.01
CA PHE A 83 2.66 0.03 -5.92
C PHE A 83 3.93 0.70 -5.41
N GLY A 84 5.07 0.04 -5.54
CA GLY A 84 6.38 0.63 -5.25
C GLY A 84 7.35 0.51 -6.42
N ALA A 85 8.21 1.51 -6.60
CA ALA A 85 9.33 1.48 -7.52
C ALA A 85 10.60 1.90 -6.79
N ARG A 86 11.74 1.31 -7.18
CA ARG A 86 13.08 1.62 -6.63
C ARG A 86 13.16 1.44 -5.11
N LEU A 87 12.52 0.38 -4.61
CA LEU A 87 12.45 0.06 -3.17
C LEU A 87 13.78 -0.47 -2.62
N ASP A 88 14.46 -1.30 -3.40
CA ASP A 88 15.81 -1.82 -3.15
C ASP A 88 16.69 -1.53 -4.37
N SER A 89 17.17 -0.29 -4.50
CA SER A 89 18.17 0.02 -5.53
C SER A 89 19.53 -0.49 -5.06
N ASP A 90 20.00 -1.63 -5.60
CA ASP A 90 21.39 -2.07 -5.40
C ASP A 90 22.40 -1.05 -5.94
N GLN A 91 21.98 -0.18 -6.87
CA GLN A 91 22.80 0.93 -7.37
C GLN A 91 22.97 2.07 -6.35
N ALA A 92 22.09 2.15 -5.33
CA ALA A 92 22.27 3.09 -4.23
C ALA A 92 23.42 2.70 -3.29
N GLN A 93 23.90 1.45 -3.32
CA GLN A 93 25.06 1.02 -2.53
C GLN A 93 26.37 1.72 -2.94
N THR A 94 26.44 2.24 -4.17
CA THR A 94 27.61 2.96 -4.71
C THR A 94 27.65 4.45 -4.36
N LEU A 95 26.60 5.00 -3.74
CA LEU A 95 26.55 6.41 -3.35
C LEU A 95 26.91 6.54 -1.86
N LEU A 96 27.88 7.40 -1.56
CA LEU A 96 28.42 7.69 -0.21
C LEU A 96 27.40 8.29 0.78
N ASP A 97 26.14 8.46 0.36
CA ASP A 97 25.06 9.03 1.16
C ASP A 97 23.99 7.93 1.33
N PRO A 98 23.67 7.49 2.56
CA PRO A 98 22.62 6.51 2.83
C PRO A 98 21.25 7.14 2.54
N ARG A 99 20.92 7.28 1.25
CA ARG A 99 19.62 7.76 0.80
C ARG A 99 18.54 6.81 1.30
N LEU A 100 17.36 7.35 1.57
CA LEU A 100 16.21 6.60 2.05
C LEU A 100 15.94 5.39 1.14
N GLN A 101 16.18 4.19 1.65
CA GLN A 101 15.79 2.93 1.04
C GLN A 101 14.62 2.35 1.83
N LEU A 102 13.64 1.78 1.13
CA LEU A 102 12.43 1.23 1.74
C LEU A 102 12.32 -0.25 1.39
N LYS A 103 12.65 -1.12 2.35
CA LYS A 103 12.46 -2.56 2.18
C LYS A 103 11.06 -2.95 2.66
N PRO A 104 10.16 -3.44 1.80
CA PRO A 104 8.85 -3.90 2.25
C PRO A 104 9.01 -5.13 3.15
N VAL A 105 8.28 -5.16 4.26
CA VAL A 105 8.31 -6.27 5.24
C VAL A 105 6.94 -6.83 5.56
N ASP A 106 5.87 -6.11 5.24
CA ASP A 106 4.49 -6.56 5.44
C ASP A 106 3.53 -5.80 4.52
N CYS A 107 2.45 -6.45 4.10
CA CYS A 107 1.36 -5.81 3.36
C CYS A 107 0.05 -6.54 3.68
N HIS A 108 -0.95 -5.87 4.24
CA HIS A 108 -2.20 -6.52 4.66
C HIS A 108 -3.41 -5.60 4.60
N LEU A 109 -4.60 -6.19 4.52
CA LEU A 109 -5.86 -5.45 4.66
C LEU A 109 -6.25 -5.29 6.13
N VAL A 110 -6.80 -4.12 6.47
CA VAL A 110 -7.37 -3.86 7.79
C VAL A 110 -8.85 -4.24 7.80
N PRO A 111 -9.35 -4.83 8.91
CA PRO A 111 -8.57 -5.39 10.02
C PRO A 111 -7.83 -6.67 9.62
N ARG A 112 -6.59 -6.83 10.12
CA ARG A 112 -5.65 -7.91 9.71
C ARG A 112 -6.21 -9.32 9.87
N ARG A 113 -7.04 -9.52 10.89
CA ARG A 113 -7.67 -10.82 11.20
C ARG A 113 -8.81 -11.20 10.26
N LEU A 114 -9.32 -10.27 9.45
CA LEU A 114 -10.31 -10.59 8.41
C LEU A 114 -9.58 -11.00 7.13
N PRO A 115 -9.79 -12.22 6.61
CA PRO A 115 -9.25 -12.62 5.32
C PRO A 115 -9.65 -11.65 4.19
N ASP A 116 -8.86 -11.57 3.13
CA ASP A 116 -9.14 -10.72 1.98
C ASP A 116 -10.23 -11.28 1.05
N VAL A 117 -10.87 -12.38 1.44
CA VAL A 117 -12.05 -12.99 0.80
C VAL A 117 -13.35 -12.66 1.53
N VAL A 118 -13.28 -11.98 2.67
CA VAL A 118 -14.46 -11.64 3.45
C VAL A 118 -15.32 -10.64 2.69
N ARG A 119 -16.60 -10.97 2.56
CA ARG A 119 -17.57 -10.13 1.87
C ARG A 119 -17.87 -8.88 2.70
N LEU A 120 -17.72 -7.73 2.06
CA LEU A 120 -17.98 -6.44 2.65
C LEU A 120 -19.46 -6.03 2.49
N LYS A 121 -19.98 -5.28 3.45
CA LYS A 121 -21.34 -4.71 3.41
C LYS A 121 -21.27 -3.22 3.04
N ARG A 122 -22.27 -2.73 2.31
CA ARG A 122 -22.41 -1.30 1.96
C ARG A 122 -22.53 -0.43 3.20
N PRO A 123 -21.90 0.76 3.20
CA PRO A 123 -21.89 1.59 4.37
C PRO A 123 -23.29 2.07 4.75
N GLN A 124 -23.53 2.13 6.06
CA GLN A 124 -24.68 2.81 6.63
C GLN A 124 -24.17 4.04 7.38
N PHE A 125 -25.00 5.08 7.44
CA PHE A 125 -24.65 6.35 8.08
C PHE A 125 -25.70 6.68 9.15
N GLY A 126 -25.33 7.56 10.09
CA GLY A 126 -26.21 7.97 11.19
C GLY A 126 -26.03 7.19 12.50
N HIS A 127 -24.87 6.56 12.68
CA HIS A 127 -24.54 5.82 13.90
C HIS A 127 -24.22 6.77 15.07
N ASP A 128 -24.69 6.44 16.27
CA ASP A 128 -24.26 7.13 17.50
C ASP A 128 -22.92 6.55 17.97
N TRP A 129 -21.83 7.23 17.59
CA TRP A 129 -20.46 6.82 17.88
C TRP A 129 -20.15 6.65 19.36
N ARG A 130 -20.94 7.25 20.28
CA ARG A 130 -20.76 7.06 21.73
C ARG A 130 -21.09 5.64 22.20
N HIS A 131 -21.92 4.92 21.42
CA HIS A 131 -22.37 3.56 21.72
C HIS A 131 -21.71 2.50 20.82
N VAL A 132 -20.87 2.94 19.86
CA VAL A 132 -20.14 2.03 18.98
C VAL A 132 -18.98 1.42 19.76
N GLN A 133 -18.96 0.08 19.84
CA GLN A 133 -17.85 -0.64 20.45
C GLN A 133 -16.58 -0.49 19.61
N SER A 134 -15.45 -0.29 20.29
CA SER A 134 -14.13 -0.25 19.64
C SER A 134 -13.88 -1.56 18.88
N PRO A 135 -13.38 -1.49 17.62
CA PRO A 135 -13.16 -2.69 16.81
C PRO A 135 -12.11 -3.61 17.44
N VAL A 136 -11.21 -3.08 18.26
CA VAL A 136 -10.18 -3.86 18.99
C VAL A 136 -10.81 -4.86 19.96
N LEU A 137 -12.00 -4.54 20.50
CA LEU A 137 -12.72 -5.38 21.47
C LEU A 137 -13.63 -6.42 20.79
N LEU A 138 -13.87 -6.29 19.49
CA LEU A 138 -14.65 -7.26 18.73
C LEU A 138 -13.79 -8.51 18.50
N THR A 139 -14.36 -9.70 18.59
CA THR A 139 -13.63 -10.96 18.39
C THR A 139 -14.20 -11.80 17.25
N ASP A 140 -15.48 -11.60 16.92
CA ASP A 140 -16.15 -12.29 15.84
C ASP A 140 -16.01 -11.54 14.50
N GLU A 141 -15.92 -12.31 13.42
CA GLU A 141 -15.77 -11.79 12.07
C GLU A 141 -17.00 -10.98 11.62
N GLU A 142 -18.21 -11.41 12.00
CA GLU A 142 -19.45 -10.75 11.59
C GLU A 142 -19.56 -9.34 12.17
N ALA A 143 -19.30 -9.17 13.48
CA ALA A 143 -19.28 -7.86 14.12
C ALA A 143 -18.18 -6.97 13.58
N LEU A 144 -17.04 -7.53 13.14
CA LEU A 144 -16.01 -6.74 12.47
C LEU A 144 -16.44 -6.25 11.09
N VAL A 145 -17.12 -7.09 10.32
CA VAL A 145 -17.71 -6.69 9.04
C VAL A 145 -18.78 -5.62 9.26
N ASP A 146 -19.64 -5.81 10.26
CA ASP A 146 -20.68 -4.83 10.62
C ASP A 146 -20.09 -3.54 11.16
N TYR A 147 -19.00 -3.61 11.91
CA TYR A 147 -18.26 -2.43 12.31
C TYR A 147 -17.73 -1.70 11.08
N TRP A 148 -17.08 -2.42 10.16
CA TRP A 148 -16.47 -1.83 8.97
C TRP A 148 -17.50 -1.19 8.05
N ARG A 149 -18.70 -1.79 7.99
CA ARG A 149 -19.88 -1.23 7.33
C ARG A 149 -20.27 0.15 7.88
N MET A 150 -19.96 0.51 9.12
CA MET A 150 -20.25 1.86 9.62
C MET A 150 -19.21 2.89 9.14
N VAL A 151 -18.05 2.43 8.66
CA VAL A 151 -16.87 3.27 8.41
C VAL A 151 -16.63 3.49 6.93
N SER A 152 -16.67 2.42 6.11
CA SER A 152 -16.29 2.51 4.70
C SER A 152 -16.79 1.32 3.88
N ASP A 153 -17.00 1.52 2.58
CA ASP A 153 -17.09 0.45 1.59
C ASP A 153 -15.71 -0.10 1.15
N HIS A 154 -14.60 0.57 1.48
CA HIS A 154 -13.25 0.10 1.22
C HIS A 154 -12.57 -0.46 2.48
N ARG A 155 -11.70 -1.44 2.28
CA ARG A 155 -10.76 -1.94 3.29
C ARG A 155 -9.39 -1.31 3.04
N PRO A 156 -8.81 -0.60 4.02
CA PRO A 156 -7.48 -0.05 3.92
C PRO A 156 -6.46 -1.16 3.68
N LEU A 157 -5.66 -0.97 2.63
CA LEU A 157 -4.44 -1.72 2.39
C LEU A 157 -3.29 -1.02 3.10
N VAL A 158 -2.51 -1.76 3.90
CA VAL A 158 -1.43 -1.23 4.73
C VAL A 158 -0.14 -1.95 4.39
N ALA A 159 0.87 -1.20 3.97
CA ALA A 159 2.23 -1.69 3.76
C ALA A 159 3.17 -1.19 4.87
N LYS A 160 4.08 -2.04 5.32
CA LYS A 160 5.14 -1.71 6.29
C LYS A 160 6.49 -1.85 5.62
N PHE A 161 7.38 -0.92 5.91
CA PHE A 161 8.75 -0.90 5.40
C PHE A 161 9.75 -0.81 6.54
N GLN A 162 10.94 -1.37 6.33
CA GLN A 162 12.14 -1.04 7.08
C GLN A 162 12.94 0.00 6.32
N THR A 163 13.49 0.99 7.04
CA THR A 163 14.42 1.97 6.46
C THR A 163 15.85 1.51 6.72
N LYS A 164 16.73 1.58 5.71
CA LYS A 164 18.15 1.18 5.88
C LYS A 164 18.99 2.17 6.71
N LEU A 165 18.38 3.25 7.23
CA LEU A 165 19.08 4.15 8.16
C LEU A 165 19.31 3.49 9.52
N GLU A 166 18.46 2.52 9.91
CA GLU A 166 18.46 1.89 11.24
C GLU A 166 19.59 0.85 11.46
N SER A 167 20.31 0.46 10.40
CA SER A 167 21.41 -0.51 10.52
C SER A 167 22.76 0.10 10.91
N PHE A 168 22.90 1.43 11.00
CA PHE A 168 24.15 2.08 11.38
C PHE A 168 24.30 2.33 12.89
N THR A 169 23.21 2.37 13.66
CA THR A 169 23.26 2.63 15.11
C THR A 169 23.55 1.40 15.97
N SER A 170 23.47 0.18 15.43
CA SER A 170 23.69 -1.05 16.20
C SER A 170 25.11 -1.62 16.09
N MET A 171 25.98 -1.05 15.24
CA MET A 171 27.39 -1.49 15.12
C MET A 171 28.37 -0.60 15.89
N ASP A 172 28.03 0.65 16.21
CA ASP A 172 28.92 1.55 16.98
C ASP A 172 28.91 1.30 18.49
N GLU A 173 27.83 0.75 19.05
CA GLU A 173 27.79 0.38 20.48
C GLU A 173 28.57 -0.91 20.78
N ALA A 174 28.79 -1.79 19.79
CA ALA A 174 29.59 -3.00 19.96
C ALA A 174 31.12 -2.74 19.85
N ALA A 175 31.53 -1.59 19.30
CA ALA A 175 32.93 -1.25 19.05
C ALA A 175 33.58 -0.40 20.16
N THR A 176 32.80 0.15 21.09
CA THR A 176 33.29 1.03 22.17
C THR A 176 33.36 0.35 23.53
N GLY A 177 33.69 -0.96 23.56
CA GLY A 177 34.00 -1.72 24.78
C GLY A 177 35.26 -1.22 25.51
N LEU A 178 35.17 0.00 26.06
CA LEU A 178 36.01 0.68 27.05
C LEU A 178 34.97 1.33 27.97
N THR A 179 34.86 1.12 29.27
CA THR A 179 35.74 0.74 30.40
C THR A 179 34.79 0.71 31.64
N PRO A 180 35.17 0.38 32.89
CA PRO A 180 36.50 0.46 33.54
C PRO A 180 37.05 -0.86 34.11
#